data_AF-A0A5E4QJ77-F1
#
_entry.id   AF-A0A5E4QJ77-F1
#
_cell.length_a   1.000
_cell.length_b   1.000
_cell.length_c   1.000
_cell.angle_alpha   90.00
_cell.angle_beta   90.00
_cell.angle_gamma   90.00
#
_symmetry.space_group_name_H-M   'P 1'
#
loop_
_entity.id
_entity.type
_entity.pdbx_description
1 polymer ?
#
loop_
_entity_poly.entity_id
_entity_poly.type
_entity_poly.pdbx_seq_one_letter_code
_entity_poly.pdbx_strand_id
1 'polypeptide(L)'
;AHSRTFSRVKIAYNKLYSTVTTFNNEVEKPVDVFDRLGVRRYLKIYVFALKPRYRHRGLAKELLKAAIALCESASVPAITGLFFTARGQQIAEELGFQKFHEIYYIVFWDTGLGNYGCALMGYRLPSVEEPMEIKAQA
;
A
#
# COMPACT_ATOMS: atom_id res chain seq x y z
N ALA A 1 14.93 -12.36 -2.94
CA ALA A 1 14.96 -11.12 -3.73
C ALA A 1 14.57 -9.95 -2.85
N HIS A 2 15.38 -8.88 -2.81
CA HIS A 2 15.00 -7.65 -2.11
C HIS A 2 14.02 -6.88 -3.00
N SER A 3 12.88 -6.43 -2.43
CA SER A 3 11.94 -5.56 -3.12
C SER A 3 12.69 -4.32 -3.64
N ARG A 4 12.42 -3.88 -4.87
CA ARG A 4 12.93 -2.64 -5.48
C ARG A 4 12.40 -1.37 -4.77
N THR A 5 12.05 -1.44 -3.50
CA THR A 5 11.55 -0.33 -2.69
C THR A 5 12.67 0.33 -1.88
N PHE A 6 12.68 1.65 -1.87
CA PHE A 6 13.54 2.48 -1.01
C PHE A 6 13.13 2.44 0.48
N SER A 7 12.59 1.33 0.95
CA SER A 7 12.35 1.14 2.39
C SER A 7 13.70 0.98 3.06
N ARG A 8 14.13 1.95 3.89
CA ARG A 8 15.36 1.81 4.68
C ARG A 8 15.29 0.51 5.48
N VAL A 9 16.24 -0.40 5.25
CA VAL A 9 16.39 -1.61 6.07
C VAL A 9 16.71 -1.16 7.48
N LYS A 10 15.74 -1.27 8.38
CA LYS A 10 15.94 -1.00 9.81
C LYS A 10 16.41 -2.30 10.45
N ILE A 11 17.67 -2.34 10.89
CA ILE A 11 18.15 -3.40 11.77
C ILE A 11 17.50 -3.15 13.12
N ALA A 12 16.50 -3.96 13.45
CA ALA A 12 15.81 -3.92 14.72
C ALA A 12 16.00 -5.25 15.43
N TYR A 13 16.52 -5.20 16.65
CA TYR A 13 16.76 -6.40 17.49
C TYR A 13 15.53 -6.82 18.31
N ASN A 14 14.39 -6.14 18.12
CA ASN A 14 13.16 -6.42 18.84
C ASN A 14 12.36 -7.53 18.15
N LYS A 15 12.12 -8.65 18.87
CA LYS A 15 11.39 -9.81 18.36
C LYS A 15 10.00 -9.46 17.80
N LEU A 16 9.22 -8.61 18.49
CA LEU A 16 7.88 -8.22 18.04
C LEU A 16 7.94 -7.43 16.73
N TYR A 17 8.87 -6.48 16.64
CA TYR A 17 9.07 -5.71 15.43
C TYR A 17 9.50 -6.60 14.25
N SER A 18 10.40 -7.54 14.50
CA SER A 18 10.85 -8.51 13.50
C SER A 18 9.71 -9.40 13.03
N THR A 19 8.83 -9.86 13.93
CA THR A 19 7.63 -10.65 13.55
C THR A 19 6.71 -9.87 12.62
N VAL A 20 6.38 -8.61 12.95
CA VAL A 20 5.52 -7.75 12.11
C VAL A 20 6.18 -7.48 10.75
N THR A 21 7.49 -7.20 10.74
CA THR A 21 8.24 -6.95 9.52
C THR A 21 8.30 -8.17 8.62
N THR A 22 8.52 -9.36 9.19
CA THR A 22 8.47 -10.63 8.45
C THR A 22 7.09 -10.84 7.85
N PHE A 23 6.01 -10.66 8.61
CA PHE A 23 4.65 -10.77 8.10
C PHE A 23 4.40 -9.82 6.92
N ASN A 24 4.72 -8.53 7.06
CA ASN A 24 4.57 -7.56 5.97
C ASN A 24 5.36 -7.98 4.71
N ASN A 25 6.57 -8.50 4.90
CA ASN A 25 7.40 -9.00 3.81
C ASN A 25 6.78 -10.22 3.12
N GLU A 26 6.15 -11.15 3.85
CA GLU A 26 5.47 -12.30 3.24
C GLU A 26 4.24 -11.85 2.43
N VAL A 27 3.57 -10.76 2.82
CA VAL A 27 2.50 -10.17 2.01
C VAL A 27 3.07 -9.48 0.76
N GLU A 28 4.19 -8.77 0.86
CA GLU A 28 4.71 -7.95 -0.26
C GLU A 28 5.59 -8.71 -1.26
N LYS A 29 6.48 -9.59 -0.80
CA LYS A 29 7.51 -10.26 -1.63
C LYS A 29 6.96 -11.02 -2.84
N PRO A 30 5.80 -11.71 -2.77
CA PRO A 30 5.29 -12.47 -3.91
C PRO A 30 4.84 -11.60 -5.09
N VAL A 31 4.72 -10.28 -4.90
CA VAL A 31 4.17 -9.36 -5.90
C VAL A 31 5.23 -8.36 -6.33
N ASP A 32 5.56 -8.36 -7.61
CA ASP A 32 6.28 -7.23 -8.21
C ASP A 32 5.30 -6.09 -8.53
N VAL A 33 5.21 -5.12 -7.64
CA VAL A 33 4.29 -3.98 -7.79
C VAL A 33 4.63 -3.11 -9.01
N PHE A 34 5.92 -3.02 -9.38
CA PHE A 34 6.33 -2.24 -10.55
C PHE A 34 5.79 -2.85 -11.82
N ASP A 35 5.93 -4.17 -11.96
CA ASP A 35 5.45 -4.90 -13.13
C ASP A 35 3.92 -4.96 -13.16
N ARG A 36 3.28 -5.17 -12.00
CA ARG A 36 1.80 -5.25 -11.89
C ARG A 36 1.10 -3.95 -12.22
N LEU A 37 1.72 -2.81 -11.90
CA LEU A 37 1.16 -1.49 -12.21
C LEU A 37 1.73 -0.90 -13.50
N GLY A 38 2.76 -1.53 -14.10
CA GLY A 38 3.45 -0.99 -15.29
C GLY A 38 4.08 0.38 -15.02
N VAL A 39 4.72 0.54 -13.87
CA VAL A 39 5.30 1.82 -13.42
C VAL A 39 6.74 1.67 -12.96
N ARG A 40 7.50 2.77 -13.03
CA ARG A 40 8.87 2.85 -12.51
C ARG A 40 8.94 3.44 -11.11
N ARG A 41 7.94 4.22 -10.71
CA ARG A 41 7.83 4.79 -9.36
C ARG A 41 6.39 4.77 -8.86
N TYR A 42 6.23 4.69 -7.54
CA TYR A 42 4.93 4.80 -6.90
C TYR A 42 5.06 5.39 -5.50
N LEU A 43 3.96 5.95 -4.98
CA LEU A 43 3.84 6.34 -3.59
C LEU A 43 3.46 5.12 -2.74
N LYS A 44 4.21 4.83 -1.68
CA LYS A 44 3.87 3.77 -0.72
C LYS A 44 3.23 4.35 0.54
N ILE A 45 2.01 3.95 0.84
CA ILE A 45 1.31 4.26 2.08
C ILE A 45 1.85 3.33 3.17
N TYR A 46 2.53 3.90 4.16
CA TYR A 46 3.03 3.14 5.31
C TYR A 46 2.03 3.07 6.46
N VAL A 47 1.26 4.14 6.67
CA VAL A 47 0.28 4.25 7.76
C VAL A 47 -0.95 4.98 7.27
N PHE A 48 -2.11 4.40 7.56
CA PHE A 48 -3.43 4.98 7.29
C PHE A 48 -4.27 4.90 8.57
N ALA A 49 -4.44 6.03 9.25
CA ALA A 49 -5.03 6.04 10.58
C ALA A 49 -5.84 7.32 10.86
N LEU A 50 -6.90 7.16 11.65
CA LEU A 50 -7.74 8.25 12.15
C LEU A 50 -7.92 8.12 13.67
N LYS A 51 -7.88 9.25 14.39
CA LYS A 51 -8.27 9.29 15.80
C LYS A 51 -9.73 8.86 15.95
N PRO A 52 -10.10 8.12 17.03
CA PRO A 52 -11.46 7.59 17.22
C PRO A 52 -12.58 8.62 17.03
N ARG A 53 -12.40 9.84 17.57
CA ARG A 53 -13.37 10.95 17.46
C ARG A 53 -13.71 11.39 16.03
N TYR A 54 -12.86 11.05 15.05
CA TYR A 54 -13.00 11.39 13.64
C TYR A 54 -13.44 10.21 12.76
N ARG A 55 -13.66 9.03 13.34
CA ARG A 55 -14.14 7.86 12.59
C ARG A 55 -15.63 8.03 12.25
N HIS A 56 -16.10 7.22 11.29
CA HIS A 56 -17.50 7.20 10.83
C HIS A 56 -18.01 8.52 10.23
N ARG A 57 -17.10 9.38 9.76
CA ARG A 57 -17.41 10.67 9.10
C ARG A 57 -16.93 10.75 7.64
N GLY A 58 -16.62 9.62 7.02
CA GLY A 58 -16.08 9.57 5.64
C GLY A 58 -14.63 10.04 5.48
N LEU A 59 -13.98 10.57 6.52
CA LEU A 59 -12.63 11.16 6.45
C LEU A 59 -11.54 10.20 5.94
N ALA A 60 -11.70 8.89 6.14
CA ALA A 60 -10.75 7.89 5.65
C ALA A 60 -10.72 7.89 4.11
N LYS A 61 -11.89 7.97 3.47
CA LYS A 61 -12.01 8.03 2.01
C LYS A 61 -11.45 9.34 1.47
N GLU A 62 -11.76 10.46 2.12
CA GLU A 62 -11.24 11.77 1.71
C GLU A 62 -9.72 11.88 1.88
N LEU A 63 -9.15 11.27 2.91
CA LEU A 63 -7.69 11.21 3.09
C LEU A 63 -7.03 10.40 1.97
N LEU A 64 -7.61 9.27 1.56
CA LEU A 64 -7.08 8.46 0.47
C LEU A 64 -7.22 9.17 -0.88
N LYS A 65 -8.34 9.85 -1.14
CA LYS A 65 -8.49 10.73 -2.32
C LYS A 65 -7.46 11.86 -2.35
N ALA A 66 -7.20 12.50 -1.21
CA ALA A 66 -6.17 13.53 -1.12
C ALA A 66 -4.78 12.98 -1.42
N ALA A 67 -4.47 11.73 -1.00
CA ALA A 67 -3.22 11.07 -1.35
C ALA A 67 -3.13 10.76 -2.86
N ILE A 68 -4.23 10.37 -3.50
CA ILE A 68 -4.29 10.19 -4.96
C ILE A 68 -4.03 11.53 -5.67
N ALA A 69 -4.72 12.60 -5.27
CA ALA A 69 -4.52 13.93 -5.84
C ALA A 69 -3.08 14.44 -5.64
N LEU A 70 -2.46 14.12 -4.50
CA LEU A 70 -1.05 14.40 -4.26
C LEU A 70 -0.16 13.67 -5.27
N CYS A 71 -0.40 12.37 -5.54
CA CYS A 71 0.31 11.63 -6.57
C CYS A 71 0.18 12.28 -7.95
N GLU A 72 -1.03 12.72 -8.34
CA GLU A 72 -1.26 13.42 -9.61
C GLU A 72 -0.42 14.69 -9.70
N SER A 73 -0.50 15.54 -8.67
CA SER A 73 0.24 16.81 -8.62
C SER A 73 1.76 16.65 -8.65
N ALA A 74 2.26 15.54 -8.10
CA ALA A 74 3.69 15.19 -8.08
C ALA A 74 4.13 14.36 -9.31
N SER A 75 3.23 14.14 -10.27
CA SER A 75 3.42 13.26 -11.43
C SER A 75 3.86 11.83 -11.05
N VAL A 76 3.45 11.35 -9.88
CA VAL A 76 3.68 9.98 -9.42
C VAL A 76 2.56 9.10 -9.99
N PRO A 77 2.89 8.09 -10.82
CA PRO A 77 1.92 7.39 -11.65
C PRO A 77 1.09 6.35 -10.89
N ALA A 78 1.50 6.00 -9.67
CA ALA A 78 0.86 4.93 -8.91
C ALA A 78 0.94 5.17 -7.40
N ILE A 79 0.01 4.57 -6.69
CA ILE A 79 -0.04 4.52 -5.23
C ILE A 79 -0.29 3.08 -4.76
N THR A 80 0.37 2.65 -3.70
CA THR A 80 0.27 1.29 -3.16
C THR A 80 0.41 1.28 -1.65
N GLY A 81 -0.04 0.22 -0.98
CA GLY A 81 0.14 0.04 0.44
C GLY A 81 -0.39 -1.28 0.98
N LEU A 82 -0.05 -1.56 2.23
CA LEU A 82 -0.62 -2.66 2.99
C LEU A 82 -1.85 -2.17 3.77
N PHE A 83 -2.99 -2.84 3.58
CA PHE A 83 -4.26 -2.54 4.22
C PHE A 83 -4.64 -3.66 5.18
N PHE A 84 -4.50 -3.38 6.47
CA PHE A 84 -4.70 -4.32 7.58
C PHE A 84 -6.15 -4.40 8.09
N THR A 85 -7.04 -3.54 7.59
CA THR A 85 -8.44 -3.47 8.06
C THR A 85 -9.40 -3.66 6.90
N ALA A 86 -10.49 -4.40 7.11
CA ALA A 86 -11.52 -4.61 6.08
C ALA A 86 -12.08 -3.27 5.59
N ARG A 87 -12.34 -2.33 6.49
CA ARG A 87 -12.85 -1.01 6.10
C ARG A 87 -11.84 -0.24 5.23
N GLY A 88 -10.54 -0.34 5.53
CA GLY A 88 -9.50 0.26 4.71
C GLY A 88 -9.42 -0.37 3.32
N GLN A 89 -9.49 -1.70 3.24
CA GLN A 89 -9.50 -2.43 1.98
C GLN A 89 -10.73 -2.07 1.12
N GLN A 90 -11.92 -2.04 1.72
CA GLN A 90 -13.17 -1.65 1.03
C GLN A 90 -13.09 -0.22 0.48
N ILE A 91 -12.60 0.74 1.28
CA ILE A 91 -12.44 2.13 0.82
C ILE A 91 -11.45 2.21 -0.34
N ALA A 92 -10.36 1.45 -0.30
CA ALA A 92 -9.38 1.42 -1.38
C ALA A 92 -9.99 0.84 -2.66
N GLU A 93 -10.74 -0.26 -2.56
CA GLU A 93 -11.47 -0.88 -3.68
C GLU A 93 -12.51 0.07 -4.30
N GLU A 94 -13.29 0.78 -3.47
CA GLU A 94 -14.22 1.83 -3.92
C GLU A 94 -13.53 2.98 -4.67
N LEU A 95 -12.22 3.19 -4.45
CA LEU A 95 -11.41 4.21 -5.11
C LEU A 95 -10.57 3.65 -6.27
N GLY A 96 -10.82 2.39 -6.67
CA GLY A 96 -10.18 1.77 -7.83
C GLY A 96 -8.88 1.02 -7.53
N PHE A 97 -8.50 0.86 -6.26
CA PHE A 97 -7.34 0.03 -5.92
C PHE A 97 -7.65 -1.44 -6.23
N GLN A 98 -6.65 -2.12 -6.79
CA GLN A 98 -6.67 -3.55 -7.04
C GLN A 98 -5.93 -4.28 -5.92
N LYS A 99 -6.49 -5.42 -5.47
CA LYS A 99 -5.86 -6.32 -4.51
C LYS A 99 -4.88 -7.25 -5.24
N PHE A 100 -3.61 -7.24 -4.84
CA PHE A 100 -2.57 -8.06 -5.49
C PHE A 100 -2.26 -9.34 -4.74
N HIS A 101 -2.24 -9.28 -3.42
CA HIS A 101 -1.98 -10.41 -2.54
C HIS A 101 -2.58 -10.14 -1.17
N GLU A 102 -3.07 -11.18 -0.50
CA GLU A 102 -3.67 -11.08 0.82
C GLU A 102 -3.34 -12.32 1.65
N ILE A 103 -2.99 -12.10 2.91
CA ILE A 103 -2.78 -13.17 3.90
C ILE A 103 -3.75 -12.96 5.05
N TYR A 104 -4.44 -14.04 5.42
CA TYR A 104 -5.36 -14.07 6.55
C TYR A 104 -4.65 -14.38 7.87
N TYR A 105 -5.12 -13.73 8.93
CA TYR A 105 -4.75 -13.97 10.31
C TYR A 105 -5.42 -15.26 10.81
N ILE A 106 -4.62 -16.31 11.01
CA ILE A 106 -5.14 -17.60 11.50
C ILE A 106 -5.21 -17.64 13.05
N VAL A 107 -4.41 -16.81 13.74
CA VAL A 107 -4.21 -16.90 15.20
C VAL A 107 -4.20 -15.51 15.85
N PHE A 108 -5.33 -14.81 15.83
CA PHE A 108 -5.53 -13.61 16.66
C PHE A 108 -6.86 -13.69 17.38
N TRP A 109 -6.85 -13.33 18.67
CA TRP A 109 -7.99 -13.49 19.57
C TRP A 109 -9.10 -12.44 19.32
N ASP A 110 -8.72 -11.22 18.94
CA ASP A 110 -9.65 -10.17 18.49
C ASP A 110 -8.90 -9.17 17.60
N THR A 111 -9.24 -9.11 16.31
CA THR A 111 -8.75 -8.11 15.36
C THR A 111 -9.79 -7.02 15.07
N GLY A 112 -10.99 -7.11 15.65
CA GLY A 112 -12.17 -6.38 15.24
C GLY A 112 -12.88 -7.01 14.05
N LEU A 113 -14.20 -6.80 13.96
CA LEU A 113 -15.05 -7.37 12.91
C LEU A 113 -14.50 -7.08 11.50
N GLY A 114 -14.32 -8.13 10.70
CA GLY A 114 -13.85 -8.01 9.32
C GLY A 114 -12.33 -7.94 9.15
N ASN A 115 -11.55 -7.67 10.20
CA ASN A 115 -10.10 -7.51 10.08
C ASN A 115 -9.39 -8.86 10.10
N TYR A 116 -9.68 -9.71 9.12
CA TYR A 116 -9.19 -11.08 9.07
C TYR A 116 -7.88 -11.22 8.31
N GLY A 117 -7.35 -10.16 7.71
CA GLY A 117 -6.12 -10.26 6.94
C GLY A 117 -5.51 -8.91 6.59
N CYS A 118 -4.34 -9.00 5.94
CA CYS A 118 -3.64 -7.87 5.36
C CYS A 118 -3.56 -8.06 3.85
N ALA A 119 -3.99 -7.04 3.10
CA ALA A 119 -3.93 -7.03 1.65
C ALA A 119 -2.92 -5.99 1.16
N LEU A 120 -2.06 -6.40 0.23
CA LEU A 120 -1.33 -5.48 -0.63
C LEU A 120 -2.26 -5.01 -1.73
N MET A 121 -2.50 -3.70 -1.77
CA MET A 121 -3.37 -3.08 -2.77
C MET A 121 -2.66 -1.91 -3.45
N GLY A 122 -2.92 -1.70 -4.73
CA GLY A 122 -2.37 -0.59 -5.49
C GLY A 122 -3.29 -0.07 -6.57
N TYR A 123 -3.03 1.16 -6.99
CA TYR A 123 -3.80 1.89 -8.00
C TYR A 123 -2.85 2.60 -8.96
N ARG A 124 -3.03 2.36 -10.27
CA ARG A 124 -2.39 3.10 -11.35
C ARG A 124 -3.24 4.31 -11.69
N LEU A 125 -2.68 5.50 -11.60
CA LEU A 125 -3.37 6.75 -11.93
C LEU A 125 -3.41 6.93 -13.45
N PRO A 126 -4.58 6.82 -14.12
CA PRO A 126 -4.65 6.89 -15.58
C PRO A 126 -4.27 8.27 -16.14
N SER A 127 -4.34 9.31 -15.32
CA SER A 127 -4.03 10.71 -15.64
C SER A 127 -2.54 11.03 -15.76
N VAL A 128 -1.67 10.16 -15.27
CA VAL A 128 -0.23 10.42 -15.19
C VAL A 128 0.52 9.49 -16.14
N GLU A 129 1.04 10.02 -17.24
CA GLU A 129 1.98 9.30 -18.11
C GLU A 129 3.39 9.32 -17.51
N GLU A 130 4.08 8.18 -17.54
CA GLU A 130 5.50 8.16 -17.25
C GLU A 130 6.28 8.50 -18.53
N PRO A 131 7.17 9.50 -18.51
CA PRO A 131 7.99 9.79 -19.67
C PRO A 131 8.89 8.59 -20.01
N MET A 132 8.87 8.18 -21.28
CA MET A 132 9.81 7.18 -21.78
C MET A 132 11.23 7.75 -21.69
N GLU A 133 12.14 7.03 -21.05
CA GLU A 133 13.56 7.39 -21.13
C GLU A 133 14.01 7.28 -22.59
N ILE A 134 14.40 8.41 -23.17
CA ILE A 134 15.23 8.41 -24.36
C ILE A 134 16.53 7.72 -23.93
N LYS A 135 16.71 6.46 -24.36
CA LYS A 135 18.02 5.81 -24.22
C LYS A 135 19.03 6.73 -24.87
N ALA A 136 19.94 7.31 -24.09
CA ALA A 136 21.09 8.00 -24.65
C ALA A 136 21.78 7.00 -25.59
N GLN A 137 21.88 7.35 -26.87
CA GLN A 137 22.62 6.57 -27.84
C GLN A 137 24.05 6.42 -27.29
N ALA A 138 24.47 5.17 -27.12
CA ALA A 138 25.82 4.80 -26.72
C ALA A 138 26.82 5.14 -27.82
#